data_AF-A0A1G9TMS3-F1
#
_entry.id   AF-A0A1G9TMS3-F1
#
_cell.length_a   1.000
_cell.length_b   1.000
_cell.length_c   1.000
_cell.angle_alpha   90.00
_cell.angle_beta   90.00
_cell.angle_gamma   90.00
#
_symmetry.space_group_name_H-M   'P 1'
#
loop_
_entity.id
_entity.type
_entity.pdbx_description
1 polymer ?
#
loop_
_entity_poly.entity_id
_entity_poly.type
_entity_poly.pdbx_seq_one_letter_code
_entity_poly.pdbx_strand_id
1 'polypeptide(L)'
;MVPDPIPHPESSPELSGEKINEAHDAWCRAYVHVWADLSKGHYDKEAVQKAADEHWQRSPKSSPVMVATTEFTKATKAAPPPADP
;
A
#
# COMPACT_ATOMS: atom_id res chain seq x y z
N MET A 1 -12.26 -48.24 21.24
CA MET A 1 -11.26 -47.59 20.37
C MET A 1 -11.96 -46.43 19.70
N VAL A 2 -11.57 -45.20 20.03
CA VAL A 2 -12.13 -43.96 19.45
C VAL A 2 -11.32 -43.66 18.18
N PRO A 3 -11.95 -43.34 17.03
CA PRO A 3 -11.21 -43.04 15.82
C PRO A 3 -10.44 -41.72 15.97
N ASP A 4 -9.25 -41.71 15.36
CA ASP A 4 -8.31 -40.61 15.24
C ASP A 4 -9.02 -39.30 14.83
N PRO A 5 -8.88 -38.20 15.59
CA PRO A 5 -9.44 -36.92 15.17
C PRO A 5 -8.68 -36.44 13.92
N ILE A 6 -9.42 -36.34 12.82
CA ILE A 6 -9.03 -35.71 11.55
C ILE A 6 -8.05 -34.56 11.81
N PRO A 7 -6.81 -34.58 11.27
CA PRO A 7 -5.93 -33.42 11.36
C PRO A 7 -6.65 -32.26 10.65
N HIS A 8 -7.03 -31.26 11.44
CA HIS A 8 -7.59 -30.02 10.93
C HIS A 8 -6.69 -29.51 9.79
N PRO A 9 -7.29 -29.01 8.68
CA PRO A 9 -6.51 -28.47 7.59
C PRO A 9 -5.62 -27.38 8.16
N GLU A 10 -4.32 -27.53 7.91
CA GLU A 10 -3.25 -26.58 8.15
C GLU A 10 -3.81 -25.16 7.99
N SER A 11 -4.10 -24.53 9.13
CA SER A 11 -4.56 -23.15 9.19
C SER A 11 -3.58 -22.33 8.39
N SER A 12 -4.08 -21.70 7.32
CA SER A 12 -3.38 -20.75 6.46
C SER A 12 -2.27 -20.06 7.26
N PRO A 13 -1.00 -20.07 6.78
CA PRO A 13 0.12 -19.59 7.56
C PRO A 13 -0.23 -18.23 8.14
N GLU A 14 -0.48 -18.20 9.45
CA GLU A 14 -0.73 -16.96 10.18
C GLU A 14 0.58 -16.20 10.07
N LEU A 15 0.67 -15.31 9.08
CA LEU A 15 1.66 -14.27 9.03
C LEU A 15 1.52 -13.56 10.38
N SER A 16 2.38 -13.90 11.34
CA SER A 16 2.31 -13.39 12.70
C SER A 16 2.16 -11.87 12.62
N GLY A 17 1.26 -11.27 13.39
CA GLY A 17 0.88 -9.85 13.22
C GLY A 17 2.07 -8.88 13.13
N GLU A 18 3.19 -9.23 13.76
CA GLU A 18 4.47 -8.52 13.67
C GLU A 18 5.05 -8.46 12.23
N LYS A 19 4.95 -9.55 11.47
CA LYS A 19 5.35 -9.65 10.06
C LYS A 19 4.42 -8.89 9.13
N ILE A 20 3.12 -8.82 9.48
CA ILE A 20 2.14 -8.01 8.75
C ILE A 20 2.42 -6.52 8.98
N ASN A 21 2.76 -6.14 10.22
CA ASN A 21 3.12 -4.78 10.56
C ASN A 21 4.41 -4.34 9.86
N GLU A 22 5.45 -5.18 9.81
CA GLU A 22 6.68 -4.87 9.07
C GLU A 22 6.42 -4.72 7.56
N ALA A 23 5.65 -5.64 6.97
CA ALA A 23 5.29 -5.55 5.56
C ALA A 23 4.47 -4.29 5.25
N HIS A 24 3.55 -3.92 6.15
CA HIS A 24 2.79 -2.69 6.06
C HIS A 24 3.68 -1.45 6.13
N ASP A 25 4.58 -1.37 7.12
CA ASP A 25 5.51 -0.26 7.29
C ASP A 25 6.40 -0.10 6.05
N ALA A 26 6.95 -1.21 5.54
CA ALA A 26 7.77 -1.23 4.34
C ALA A 26 6.99 -0.77 3.11
N TRP A 27 5.74 -1.22 2.98
CA TRP A 27 4.86 -0.87 1.86
C TRP A 27 4.52 0.62 1.88
N CYS A 28 4.10 1.13 3.03
CA CYS A 28 3.78 2.55 3.22
C CYS A 28 4.99 3.45 2.97
N ARG A 29 6.17 3.07 3.48
CA ARG A 29 7.41 3.82 3.21
C ARG A 29 7.74 3.86 1.72
N ALA A 30 7.62 2.73 1.02
CA ALA A 30 7.87 2.67 -0.42
C ALA A 30 6.88 3.55 -1.20
N TYR A 31 5.60 3.54 -0.82
CA TYR A 31 4.56 4.39 -1.41
C TYR A 31 4.89 5.88 -1.24
N VAL A 32 5.20 6.30 -0.01
CA VAL A 32 5.57 7.69 0.32
C VAL A 32 6.84 8.11 -0.42
N HIS A 33 7.83 7.23 -0.52
CA HIS A 33 9.08 7.52 -1.22
C HIS A 33 8.86 7.78 -2.72
N VAL A 34 7.99 7.00 -3.36
CA VAL A 34 7.64 7.21 -4.78
C VAL A 34 6.90 8.52 -4.96
N TRP A 35 5.97 8.86 -4.06
CA TRP A 35 5.31 10.16 -4.08
C TRP A 35 6.30 11.31 -3.90
N ALA A 36 7.28 11.18 -3.02
CA ALA A 36 8.34 12.17 -2.84
C ALA A 36 9.17 12.36 -4.12
N ASP A 37 9.54 11.28 -4.79
CA ASP A 37 10.30 11.32 -6.04
C ASP A 37 9.48 11.98 -7.18
N LEU A 38 8.23 11.54 -7.38
CA LEU A 38 7.34 12.04 -8.43
C LEU A 38 6.95 13.51 -8.23
N SER A 39 6.70 13.91 -6.98
CA SER A 39 6.36 15.30 -6.64
C SER A 39 7.58 16.21 -6.47
N LYS A 40 8.80 15.69 -6.61
CA LYS A 40 10.06 16.39 -6.29
C LYS A 40 10.08 16.97 -4.87
N GLY A 41 9.43 16.28 -3.93
CA GLY A 41 9.27 16.70 -2.54
C GLY A 41 8.08 17.64 -2.28
N HIS A 42 7.30 18.02 -3.30
CA HIS A 42 6.10 18.85 -3.16
C HIS A 42 4.84 18.01 -2.97
N TYR A 43 4.70 17.39 -1.80
CA TYR A 43 3.51 16.61 -1.45
C TYR A 43 3.15 16.76 0.02
N ASP A 44 1.88 16.55 0.32
CA ASP A 44 1.41 16.49 1.70
C ASP A 44 1.75 15.12 2.29
N LYS A 45 2.71 15.10 3.23
CA LYS A 45 3.21 13.86 3.82
C LYS A 45 2.13 13.12 4.59
N GLU A 46 1.26 13.84 5.30
CA GLU A 46 0.19 13.23 6.11
C GLU A 46 -0.89 12.61 5.22
N ALA A 47 -1.30 13.32 4.16
CA ALA A 47 -2.27 12.83 3.20
C ALA A 47 -1.74 11.62 2.41
N VAL A 48 -0.48 11.65 1.98
CA VAL A 48 0.13 10.52 1.26
C VAL A 48 0.34 9.31 2.17
N GLN A 49 0.75 9.52 3.43
CA GLN A 49 0.88 8.44 4.41
C GLN A 49 -0.48 7.80 4.72
N LYS A 50 -1.54 8.61 4.85
CA LYS A 50 -2.91 8.11 5.04
C LYS A 50 -3.39 7.33 3.81
N ALA A 51 -3.17 7.87 2.61
CA ALA A 51 -3.53 7.18 1.37
C ALA A 51 -2.77 5.85 1.24
N ALA A 52 -1.51 5.80 1.68
CA ALA A 52 -0.73 4.56 1.68
C ALA A 52 -1.36 3.50 2.59
N ASP A 53 -1.76 3.85 3.82
CA ASP A 53 -2.45 2.95 4.75
C ASP A 53 -3.77 2.43 4.16
N GLU A 54 -4.60 3.35 3.62
CA GLU A 54 -5.87 2.99 2.98
C GLU A 54 -5.67 2.04 1.78
N HIS A 55 -4.64 2.27 0.97
CA HIS A 55 -4.32 1.40 -0.17
C HIS A 55 -3.75 0.05 0.26
N TRP A 56 -2.93 0.02 1.31
CA TRP A 56 -2.46 -1.23 1.90
C TRP A 56 -3.62 -2.06 2.44
N GLN A 57 -4.53 -1.47 3.22
CA GLN A 57 -5.71 -2.18 3.76
C GLN A 57 -6.58 -2.77 2.64
N ARG A 58 -6.71 -2.04 1.53
CA ARG A 58 -7.53 -2.45 0.39
C ARG A 58 -6.85 -3.45 -0.53
N SER A 59 -5.52 -3.39 -0.66
CA SER A 59 -4.74 -4.22 -1.57
C SER A 59 -3.29 -4.40 -1.10
N PRO A 60 -3.05 -5.18 -0.02
CA PRO A 60 -1.73 -5.31 0.58
C PRO A 60 -0.75 -6.11 -0.30
N LYS A 61 -1.27 -6.85 -1.29
CA LYS A 61 -0.46 -7.64 -2.24
C LYS A 61 -0.02 -6.83 -3.47
N SER A 62 -0.54 -5.62 -3.65
CA SER A 62 -0.18 -4.76 -4.79
C SER A 62 1.21 -4.15 -4.61
N SER A 63 1.87 -3.81 -5.71
CA SER A 63 3.16 -3.12 -5.63
C SER A 63 2.97 -1.66 -5.17
N PRO A 64 3.58 -1.21 -4.06
CA PRO A 64 3.42 0.15 -3.55
C PRO A 64 3.84 1.20 -4.58
N VAL A 65 4.86 0.89 -5.40
CA VAL A 65 5.35 1.75 -6.47
C VAL A 65 4.31 1.93 -7.57
N MET A 66 3.67 0.85 -7.99
CA MET A 66 2.66 0.88 -9.05
C MET A 66 1.41 1.63 -8.60
N VAL A 67 0.97 1.39 -7.36
CA VAL A 67 -0.17 2.12 -6.78
C VAL A 67 0.17 3.61 -6.62
N ALA A 68 1.32 3.95 -6.02
CA ALA A 68 1.77 5.33 -5.84
C ALA A 68 1.84 6.10 -7.18
N THR A 69 2.46 5.50 -8.19
CA THR A 69 2.59 6.12 -9.52
C THR A 69 1.22 6.32 -10.18
N THR A 70 0.32 5.34 -10.06
CA THR A 70 -1.03 5.42 -10.63
C THR A 70 -1.84 6.51 -9.95
N GLU A 71 -1.82 6.57 -8.62
CA GLU A 71 -2.58 7.55 -7.84
C GLU A 71 -2.01 8.96 -8.02
N PHE A 72 -0.68 9.11 -8.07
CA PHE A 72 -0.04 10.38 -8.41
C PHE A 72 -0.44 10.85 -9.81
N THR A 73 -0.44 9.96 -10.80
CA THR A 73 -0.86 10.29 -12.17
C THR A 73 -2.33 10.70 -12.20
N LYS A 74 -3.21 10.06 -11.42
CA LYS A 74 -4.62 10.47 -11.31
C LYS A 74 -4.76 11.84 -10.64
N ALA A 75 -4.04 12.08 -9.55
CA ALA A 75 -4.06 13.35 -8.82
C ALA A 75 -3.56 14.51 -9.70
N THR A 76 -2.53 14.27 -10.51
CA THR A 76 -1.99 15.27 -11.45
C THR A 76 -2.85 15.44 -12.70
N LYS A 77 -3.49 14.37 -13.21
CA LYS A 77 -4.41 14.45 -14.36
C LYS A 77 -5.75 15.12 -14.01
N ALA A 78 -6.11 15.15 -12.72
CA ALA A 78 -7.24 15.93 -12.22
C ALA A 78 -6.92 17.43 -12.09
N ALA A 79 -5.65 17.83 -12.15
CA ALA A 79 -5.30 19.24 -12.35
C ALA A 79 -5.47 19.56 -13.85
N PRO A 80 -6.28 20.57 -14.22
CA PRO A 80 -6.37 20.99 -15.61
C PRO A 80 -4.96 21.32 -16.12
N PRO A 81 -4.63 21.04 -17.40
CA PRO A 81 -3.38 21.54 -17.97
C PRO A 81 -3.33 23.06 -17.76
N PRO A 82 -2.14 23.67 -17.58
CA PRO A 82 -2.03 25.12 -17.57
C PRO A 82 -2.71 25.62 -18.86
N ALA A 83 -3.72 26.47 -18.70
CA ALA A 83 -4.30 27.17 -19.83
C ALA A 83 -3.16 27.93 -20.49
N ASP A 84 -2.77 27.48 -21.68
CA ASP A 84 -1.78 28.14 -22.52
C ASP A 84 -2.32 29.55 -22.85
N PRO A 85 -1.47 30.59 -22.82
CA PRO A 85 -1.89 31.99 -22.93
C PRO A 85 -2.51 32.38 -24.28
#